data_AF-A0A6M2B496-F1
#
_entry.id   AF-A0A6M2B496-F1
#
_cell.length_a   1.000
_cell.length_b   1.000
_cell.length_c   1.000
_cell.angle_alpha   90.00
_cell.angle_beta   90.00
_cell.angle_gamma   90.00
#
_symmetry.space_group_name_H-M   'P 1'
#
loop_
_entity.id
_entity.type
_entity.pdbx_description
1 polymer ?
#
loop_
_entity_poly.entity_id
_entity_poly.type
_entity_poly.pdbx_seq_one_letter_code
_entity_poly.pdbx_strand_id
1 'polypeptide(L)' 'MKNTPAATDWAAYIRQMESVLALELDDVRRQELLVQFSRIAQMAQPLMDLPLDSRLEIAGVYRA' A
#
# COMPACT_ATOMS: atom_id res chain seq x y z
N MET A 1 2.10 -5.09 24.80
CA MET A 1 0.82 -4.91 24.09
C MET A 1 1.11 -5.08 22.61
N LYS A 2 0.52 -6.06 21.93
CA LYS A 2 0.68 -6.19 20.48
C LYS A 2 -0.09 -5.02 19.86
N ASN A 3 0.60 -4.09 19.21
CA ASN A 3 -0.03 -3.03 18.45
C ASN A 3 -0.74 -3.69 17.27
N THR A 4 -2.01 -4.05 17.42
CA THR A 4 -2.83 -4.43 16.29
C THR A 4 -2.88 -3.23 15.37
N PRO A 5 -2.35 -3.30 14.14
CA PRO A 5 -2.46 -2.19 13.20
C PRO A 5 -3.94 -1.88 13.03
N ALA A 6 -4.32 -0.61 13.20
CA ALA A 6 -5.65 -0.18 12.79
C ALA A 6 -5.85 -0.58 11.32
N ALA A 7 -7.02 -1.11 10.98
CA ALA A 7 -7.32 -1.44 9.59
C ALA A 7 -7.09 -0.20 8.72
N THR A 8 -6.22 -0.31 7.72
CA THR A 8 -5.88 0.81 6.85
C THR A 8 -7.12 1.28 6.10
N ASP A 9 -7.50 2.56 6.27
CA ASP A 9 -8.58 3.17 5.50
C ASP A 9 -8.06 3.51 4.08
N TRP A 10 -8.20 2.55 3.18
CA TRP A 10 -7.79 2.70 1.78
C TRP A 10 -8.56 3.78 1.04
N ALA A 11 -9.80 4.10 1.42
CA ALA A 11 -10.56 5.15 0.77
C ALA A 11 -10.00 6.54 1.13
N ALA A 12 -9.62 6.75 2.39
CA ALA A 12 -8.91 7.96 2.81
C ALA A 12 -7.53 8.07 2.13
N TYR A 13 -6.77 6.96 2.07
CA TYR A 13 -5.47 6.91 1.39
C TYR A 13 -5.59 7.30 -0.09
N ILE A 14 -6.56 6.76 -0.82
CA ILE A 14 -6.76 7.06 -2.24
C ILE A 14 -7.06 8.55 -2.45
N ARG A 15 -7.95 9.14 -1.65
CA ARG A 15 -8.26 10.59 -1.73
C ARG A 15 -7.02 11.45 -1.47
N GLN A 16 -6.19 11.05 -0.50
CA GLN A 16 -4.95 11.77 -0.22
C GLN A 16 -3.97 11.66 -1.39
N MET A 17 -3.77 10.46 -1.94
CA MET A 17 -2.85 10.24 -3.06
C MET A 17 -3.30 10.91 -4.35
N GLU A 18 -4.61 11.01 -4.60
CA GLU A 18 -5.16 11.79 -5.69
C GLU A 18 -4.68 13.26 -5.63
N SER A 19 -4.72 13.87 -4.45
CA SER A 19 -4.21 15.23 -4.24
C SER A 19 -2.68 15.31 -4.35
N VAL A 20 -1.95 14.38 -3.74
CA VAL A 20 -0.47 14.38 -3.74
C VAL A 20 0.10 14.21 -5.15
N LEU A 21 -0.54 13.38 -5.98
CA LEU A 21 -0.10 13.06 -7.33
C LEU A 21 -0.75 13.94 -8.40
N ALA A 22 -1.59 14.91 -8.01
CA ALA A 22 -2.35 15.78 -8.90
C ALA A 22 -3.12 15.00 -9.99
N LEU A 23 -3.82 13.94 -9.57
CA LEU A 23 -4.67 13.12 -10.44
C LEU A 23 -6.11 13.60 -10.37
N GLU A 24 -6.85 13.45 -11.47
CA GLU A 24 -8.29 13.69 -11.51
C GLU A 24 -9.04 12.36 -11.66
N LEU A 25 -9.71 11.92 -10.58
CA LEU A 25 -10.50 10.70 -10.58
C LEU A 25 -11.98 11.00 -10.32
N ASP A 26 -12.82 10.55 -11.25
CA ASP A 26 -14.25 10.48 -11.03
C ASP A 26 -14.62 9.42 -9.97
N ASP A 27 -15.87 9.44 -9.54
CA ASP A 27 -16.36 8.52 -8.51
C ASP A 27 -16.22 7.05 -8.93
N VAL A 28 -16.43 6.74 -10.21
CA VAL A 28 -16.37 5.37 -10.74
C VAL A 28 -14.94 4.84 -10.66
N ARG A 29 -13.96 5.61 -11.11
CA ARG A 29 -12.54 5.25 -11.04
C ARG A 29 -12.05 5.12 -9.60
N ARG A 30 -12.51 6.00 -8.70
CA ARG A 30 -12.16 5.87 -7.27
C ARG A 30 -12.68 4.58 -6.66
N GLN A 31 -13.89 4.14 -7.01
CA GLN A 31 -14.43 2.86 -6.54
C GLN A 31 -13.67 1.66 -7.10
N GLU A 32 -13.36 1.66 -8.40
CA GLU A 32 -12.55 0.60 -9.00
C GLU A 32 -11.15 0.53 -8.37
N LEU A 33 -10.52 1.69 -8.14
CA LEU A 33 -9.21 1.74 -7.50
C LEU A 33 -9.27 1.21 -6.06
N LEU A 34 -10.33 1.51 -5.31
CA LEU A 34 -10.54 0.97 -3.96
C LEU A 34 -10.63 -0.56 -3.96
N VAL A 35 -11.34 -1.14 -4.93
CA VAL A 35 -11.41 -2.61 -5.08
C VAL A 35 -10.03 -3.18 -5.37
N GLN A 36 -9.26 -2.59 -6.29
CA GLN A 36 -7.93 -3.09 -6.63
C GLN A 36 -6.93 -2.95 -5.48
N PHE A 37 -6.93 -1.82 -4.78
CA PHE A 37 -6.09 -1.61 -3.59
C PHE A 37 -6.41 -2.63 -2.49
N SER A 38 -7.70 -2.90 -2.25
CA SER A 38 -8.12 -3.90 -1.28
C SER A 38 -7.60 -5.30 -1.64
N ARG A 39 -7.63 -5.67 -2.92
CA ARG A 39 -7.07 -6.95 -3.40
C ARG A 39 -5.56 -7.00 -3.29
N ILE A 40 -4.85 -5.93 -3.65
CA ILE A 40 -3.39 -5.85 -3.54
C ILE A 40 -2.96 -5.95 -2.07
N ALA A 41 -3.66 -5.27 -1.16
CA ALA A 41 -3.38 -5.37 0.28
C ALA A 41 -3.49 -6.82 0.77
N GLN A 42 -4.51 -7.56 0.33
CA GLN A 42 -4.66 -8.99 0.65
C GLN A 42 -3.52 -9.83 0.06
N MET A 43 -3.12 -9.58 -1.19
CA MET A 43 -2.01 -10.29 -1.83
C MET A 43 -0.65 -9.95 -1.19
N ALA A 44 -0.49 -8.74 -0.67
CA ALA A 44 0.73 -8.27 -0.02
C ALA A 44 0.82 -8.71 1.45
N GLN A 45 -0.30 -9.02 2.11
CA GLN A 45 -0.31 -9.37 3.54
C GLN A 45 0.69 -10.47 3.92
N PRO A 46 0.83 -11.58 3.16
CA PRO A 46 1.81 -12.61 3.48
C PRO A 46 3.26 -12.11 3.45
N LEU A 47 3.57 -11.12 2.61
CA LEU A 47 4.88 -10.49 2.55
C LEU A 47 5.10 -9.53 3.73
N MET A 48 4.05 -8.80 4.14
CA MET A 48 4.11 -7.89 5.29
C MET A 48 4.22 -8.63 6.63
N ASP A 49 3.69 -9.85 6.70
CA ASP A 49 3.79 -10.72 7.88
C ASP A 49 5.18 -11.37 8.03
N LEU A 50 6.02 -11.34 6.99
CA LEU A 50 7.37 -11.86 7.03
C LEU A 50 8.27 -10.94 7.86
N PRO A 51 8.99 -11.44 8.88
CA PRO A 51 9.92 -10.62 9.64
C PRO A 51 11.09 -10.21 8.74
N LEU A 52 11.31 -8.90 8.63
CA LEU A 52 12.46 -8.34 7.93
C LEU A 52 13.62 -8.15 8.91
N ASP A 53 14.80 -8.66 8.56
CA ASP A 53 16.03 -8.35 9.30
C ASP A 53 16.48 -6.92 8.98
N SER A 54 17.09 -6.26 9.96
CA SER A 54 17.70 -4.93 9.87
C SER A 54 18.74 -4.77 8.75
N ARG A 55 19.30 -5.88 8.25
CA ARG A 55 20.36 -5.91 7.23
C ARG A 55 19.93 -6.61 5.94
N LEU A 56 18.63 -6.64 5.65
CA LEU A 56 18.15 -7.28 4.44
C LEU A 56 18.66 -6.51 3.20
N GLU A 57 19.56 -7.14 2.44
CA GLU A 57 19.99 -6.61 1.15
C GLU A 57 18.80 -6.65 0.17
N ILE A 58 18.60 -5.55 -0.56
CA ILE A 58 17.56 -5.47 -1.58
C ILE A 58 18.12 -6.09 -2.87
N ALA A 59 17.30 -6.85 -3.59
CA ALA A 59 17.72 -7.35 -4.89
C ALA A 59 18.08 -6.19 -5.84
N GLY A 60 19.26 -6.25 -6.46
CA GLY A 60 19.69 -5.26 -7.46
C GLY A 60 20.45 -4.03 -6.93
N VAL A 61 21.14 -4.13 -5.79
CA VAL A 61 22.06 -3.07 -5.32
C VAL A 61 23.04 -2.69 -6.43
N TYR A 62 22.94 -1.46 -6.92
CA TYR A 62 23.88 -0.89 -7.87
C TYR A 62 25.28 -0.82 -7.22
N ARG A 63 26.28 -1.38 -7.89
CA ARG A 63 27.68 -1.26 -7.51
C ARG A 63 28.36 -0.38 -8.56
N ALA A 64 28.72 0.84 -8.15
CA ALA A 64 29.45 1.82 -8.95
C ALA A 64 30.92 1.41 -9.11
#